data_AF-A0A817QCJ6-F1
#
_entry.id   AF-A0A817QCJ6-F1
#
_cell.length_a   1.000
_cell.length_b   1.000
_cell.length_c   1.000
_cell.angle_alpha   90.00
_cell.angle_beta   90.00
_cell.angle_gamma   90.00
#
_symmetry.space_group_name_H-M   'P 1'
#
loop_
_entity.id
_entity.type
_entity.pdbx_description
1 polymer ?
#
loop_
_entity_poly.entity_id
_entity_poly.type
_entity_poly.pdbx_seq_one_letter_code
_entity_poly.pdbx_strand_id
1 'polypeptide(L)'
;MRWGEDFVKEKLSKKATSLLIKYAENPMKVVRALQHAIINTKPSIRYRPGWQSSFIFSPVSMMPAWITDWILNKLDNLSVLPASVYKQLKD
;
A
#
# COMPACT_ATOMS: atom_id res chain seq x y z
N MET A 1 -6.35 -24.14 16.05
CA MET A 1 -6.11 -22.67 16.05
C MET A 1 -7.18 -22.03 15.17
N ARG A 2 -8.20 -21.40 15.76
CA ARG A 2 -9.43 -20.98 15.06
C ARG A 2 -9.45 -19.50 14.65
N TRP A 3 -8.48 -18.71 15.11
CA TRP A 3 -8.43 -17.25 14.92
C TRP A 3 -7.74 -16.80 13.63
N GLY A 4 -7.00 -17.68 12.93
CA GLY A 4 -6.20 -17.31 11.77
C GLY A 4 -7.02 -17.10 10.50
N GLU A 5 -7.76 -18.13 10.08
CA GLU A 5 -8.49 -18.10 8.80
C GLU A 5 -9.62 -17.08 8.79
N ASP A 6 -10.39 -17.00 9.87
CA ASP A 6 -11.53 -16.08 9.97
C ASP A 6 -11.06 -14.62 10.00
N PHE A 7 -9.96 -14.33 10.70
CA PHE A 7 -9.34 -13.00 10.70
C PHE A 7 -8.83 -12.61 9.31
N VAL A 8 -8.16 -13.53 8.61
CA VAL A 8 -7.68 -13.30 7.24
C VAL A 8 -8.85 -13.06 6.30
N LYS A 9 -9.91 -13.87 6.36
CA LYS A 9 -11.13 -13.70 5.54
C LYS A 9 -11.82 -12.36 5.80
N GLU A 10 -11.97 -11.96 7.05
CA GLU A 10 -12.60 -10.68 7.43
C GLU A 10 -11.78 -9.47 6.95
N LYS A 11 -10.45 -9.54 7.05
CA LYS A 11 -9.57 -8.48 6.55
C LYS A 11 -9.55 -8.42 5.02
N LEU A 12 -9.55 -9.58 4.35
CA LEU A 12 -9.62 -9.66 2.90
C LEU A 12 -10.94 -9.11 2.37
N SER A 13 -12.07 -9.43 2.99
CA SER A 13 -13.38 -8.89 2.55
C SER A 13 -13.44 -7.38 2.69
N LYS A 14 -12.94 -6.81 3.80
CA LYS A 14 -12.87 -5.36 4.02
C LYS A 14 -11.90 -4.65 3.05
N LYS A 15 -10.75 -5.26 2.78
CA LYS A 15 -9.72 -4.69 1.90
C LYS A 15 -10.04 -4.84 0.41
N ALA A 16 -10.69 -5.92 0.00
CA ALA A 16 -11.08 -6.14 -1.39
C ALA A 16 -12.01 -5.05 -1.93
N THR A 17 -12.77 -4.39 -1.05
CA THR A 17 -13.64 -3.26 -1.41
C THR A 17 -12.90 -1.93 -1.53
N SER A 18 -11.65 -1.83 -1.04
CA SER A 18 -10.87 -0.59 -1.13
C SER A 18 -10.57 -0.24 -2.59
N LEU A 19 -10.69 1.04 -2.92
CA LEU A 19 -10.43 1.55 -4.28
C LEU A 19 -8.98 1.30 -4.70
N LEU A 20 -8.03 1.42 -3.76
CA LEU A 20 -6.62 1.19 -4.02
C LEU A 20 -6.33 -0.25 -4.46
N ILE A 21 -6.95 -1.24 -3.81
CA ILE A 21 -6.75 -2.66 -4.16
C ILE A 21 -7.47 -3.00 -5.46
N LYS A 22 -8.66 -2.41 -5.69
CA LYS A 22 -9.42 -2.63 -6.94
C LYS A 22 -8.66 -2.18 -8.19
N TYR A 23 -7.97 -1.04 -8.12
CA TYR A 23 -7.18 -0.50 -9.23
C TYR A 23 -5.69 -0.82 -9.12
N ALA A 24 -5.28 -1.71 -8.22
CA ALA A 24 -3.89 -2.09 -8.05
C ALA A 24 -3.35 -2.81 -9.31
N GLU A 25 -2.10 -2.53 -9.64
CA GLU A 25 -1.41 -3.26 -10.70
C GLU A 25 -1.10 -4.71 -10.29
N ASN A 26 -0.84 -5.55 -11.30
CA ASN A 26 -0.44 -6.94 -11.07
C ASN A 26 0.87 -7.02 -10.26
N PRO A 27 0.91 -7.75 -9.12
CA PRO A 27 2.08 -7.85 -8.25
C PRO A 27 3.31 -8.45 -8.95
N MET A 28 3.13 -9.19 -10.06
CA MET A 28 4.23 -9.72 -10.87
C MET A 28 5.18 -8.63 -11.39
N LYS A 29 4.70 -7.38 -11.55
CA LYS A 29 5.54 -6.27 -11.96
C LYS A 29 6.64 -5.94 -10.94
N VAL A 30 6.37 -6.15 -9.65
CA VAL A 30 7.37 -5.99 -8.58
C VAL A 30 8.41 -7.10 -8.67
N VAL A 31 7.97 -8.35 -8.87
CA VAL A 31 8.87 -9.51 -9.04
C VAL A 31 9.80 -9.30 -10.22
N ARG A 32 9.28 -8.82 -11.36
CA ARG A 32 10.10 -8.52 -12.55
C ARG A 32 11.10 -7.38 -12.30
N ALA A 33 10.70 -6.33 -11.59
CA ALA A 33 11.60 -5.24 -11.24
C ALA A 33 12.75 -5.73 -10.32
N LEU A 34 12.43 -6.60 -9.37
CA LEU A 34 13.42 -7.24 -8.49
C LEU A 34 14.36 -8.16 -9.29
N GLN A 35 13.81 -9.00 -10.16
CA GLN A 35 14.58 -9.88 -11.04
C GLN A 35 15.53 -9.08 -11.92
N HIS A 36 15.04 -7.98 -12.50
CA HIS A 36 15.88 -7.08 -13.29
C HIS A 36 17.00 -6.47 -12.43
N ALA A 37 16.72 -6.05 -11.19
CA ALA A 37 17.74 -5.53 -10.29
C ALA A 37 18.87 -6.53 -9.98
N ILE A 38 18.54 -7.81 -9.81
CA ILE A 38 19.50 -8.87 -9.49
C ILE A 38 20.36 -9.25 -10.70
N ILE A 39 19.77 -9.30 -11.90
CA ILE A 39 20.46 -9.76 -13.11
C ILE A 39 21.31 -8.63 -13.73
N ASN A 40 21.03 -7.37 -13.44
CA ASN A 40 21.65 -6.24 -14.14
C ASN A 40 23.13 -6.06 -13.74
N THR A 41 24.01 -5.96 -14.74
CA THR A 41 25.47 -5.82 -14.55
C THR A 41 25.85 -4.48 -13.91
N LYS A 42 25.00 -3.45 -14.05
CA LYS A 42 25.16 -2.15 -13.39
C LYS A 42 23.84 -1.80 -12.68
N PRO A 43 23.70 -2.11 -11.38
CA PRO A 43 22.44 -1.90 -10.66
C PRO A 43 22.15 -0.41 -10.46
N SER A 44 20.86 -0.06 -10.52
CA SER A 44 20.35 1.28 -10.17
C SER A 44 19.92 1.32 -8.72
N ILE A 45 20.06 2.49 -8.07
CA ILE A 45 19.58 2.71 -6.71
C ILE A 45 18.05 2.68 -6.64
N ARG A 46 17.35 2.96 -7.76
CA ARG A 46 15.89 3.02 -7.81
C ARG A 46 15.34 2.23 -9.00
N TYR A 47 14.54 1.20 -8.71
CA TYR A 47 13.73 0.47 -9.67
C TYR A 47 12.26 0.78 -9.44
N ARG A 48 11.54 1.16 -10.51
CA ARG A 48 10.13 1.55 -10.43
C ARG A 48 9.25 0.48 -11.08
N PRO A 49 8.54 -0.34 -10.32
CA PRO A 49 7.68 -1.38 -10.88
C PRO A 49 6.39 -0.74 -11.44
N GLY A 50 6.22 -0.84 -12.76
CA GLY A 50 4.99 -0.38 -13.40
C GLY A 50 4.86 1.13 -13.54
N TRP A 51 3.68 1.57 -14.00
CA TRP A 51 3.44 2.97 -14.33
C TRP A 51 2.92 3.74 -13.10
N GLN A 52 2.13 3.11 -12.24
CA GLN A 52 1.68 3.70 -10.97
C GLN A 52 2.87 4.14 -10.11
N SER A 53 3.92 3.31 -10.00
CA SER A 53 5.15 3.68 -9.27
C SER A 53 5.84 4.92 -9.87
N SER A 54 5.91 4.98 -11.20
CA SER A 54 6.64 6.03 -11.91
C SER A 54 5.90 7.36 -11.96
N PHE A 55 4.58 7.35 -12.16
CA PHE A 55 3.78 8.56 -12.39
C PHE A 55 2.97 9.01 -11.18
N ILE A 56 2.53 8.10 -10.31
CA ILE A 56 1.69 8.46 -9.16
C ILE A 56 2.56 8.58 -7.91
N PHE A 57 3.29 7.51 -7.58
CA PHE A 57 4.02 7.48 -6.32
C PHE A 57 5.32 8.31 -6.35
N SER A 58 5.98 8.46 -7.50
CA SER A 58 7.18 9.29 -7.58
C SER A 58 6.92 10.78 -7.35
N PRO A 59 5.88 11.41 -7.92
CA PRO A 59 5.57 12.80 -7.57
C PRO A 59 5.10 12.93 -6.13
N VAL A 60 4.24 12.01 -5.67
CA VAL A 60 3.74 12.01 -4.28
C VAL A 60 4.89 11.93 -3.27
N SER A 61 5.91 11.11 -3.53
CA SER A 61 7.07 11.00 -2.63
C SER A 61 7.95 12.25 -2.58
N MET A 62 7.82 13.15 -3.56
CA MET A 62 8.55 14.43 -3.59
C MET A 62 7.72 15.56 -2.96
N MET A 63 6.44 15.33 -2.66
CA MET A 63 5.58 16.30 -1.98
C MET A 63 5.86 16.32 -0.46
N PRO A 64 5.56 17.43 0.23
CA PRO A 64 5.60 17.49 1.69
C PRO A 64 4.71 16.43 2.36
N ALA A 65 5.19 15.88 3.47
CA ALA A 65 4.53 14.79 4.20
C ALA A 65 3.06 15.09 4.57
N TRP A 66 2.75 16.34 4.93
CA TRP A 66 1.38 16.71 5.29
C TRP A 66 0.39 16.60 4.12
N ILE A 67 0.85 16.84 2.88
CA ILE A 67 0.03 16.69 1.67
C ILE A 67 -0.18 15.21 1.37
N THR A 68 0.88 14.42 1.47
CA THR A 68 0.81 12.97 1.22
C THR A 68 -0.13 12.29 2.20
N ASP A 69 -0.06 12.66 3.48
CA ASP A 69 -0.93 12.13 4.53
C ASP A 69 -2.39 12.51 4.29
N TRP A 70 -2.66 13.76 3.87
CA TRP A 70 -4.01 14.19 3.54
C TRP A 70 -4.60 13.42 2.35
N ILE A 71 -3.83 13.22 1.28
CA ILE A 71 -4.25 12.46 0.09
C ILE A 71 -4.56 11.01 0.45
N LEU A 72 -3.68 10.34 1.20
CA LEU A 72 -3.85 8.94 1.59
C LEU A 72 -5.05 8.75 2.53
N ASN A 73 -5.23 9.65 3.50
CA ASN A 73 -6.36 9.63 4.42
C ASN A 73 -7.70 9.79 3.69
N LYS A 74 -7.74 10.64 2.66
CA LYS A 74 -8.94 10.83 1.82
C LYS A 74 -9.24 9.64 0.92
N LEU A 75 -8.21 8.99 0.35
CA LEU A 75 -8.38 7.92 -0.64
C LEU A 75 -8.92 6.62 -0.03
N ASP A 76 -8.47 6.26 1.16
CA ASP A 76 -8.76 4.95 1.74
C ASP A 76 -9.58 5.05 3.04
N ASN A 77 -10.16 6.23 3.32
CA ASN A 77 -10.89 6.55 4.56
C ASN A 77 -10.20 5.95 5.78
N LEU A 78 -8.88 6.17 5.87
CA LEU A 78 -8.01 5.58 6.87
C LEU A 78 -8.28 6.25 8.23
N SER A 79 -9.44 5.99 8.82
CA SER A 79 -9.70 6.21 10.24
C SER A 79 -9.00 5.13 11.06
N VAL A 80 -7.70 4.93 10.82
CA VAL A 80 -6.87 4.07 11.65
C VAL A 80 -6.48 4.89 12.87
N LEU A 81 -7.46 5.16 13.74
CA LEU A 81 -7.11 5.33 15.14
C LEU A 81 -6.44 4.00 15.55
N PRO A 82 -5.26 4.03 16.17
CA PRO A 82 -4.66 2.80 16.65
C PRO A 82 -5.66 2.10 17.55
N ALA A 83 -5.74 0.76 17.45
CA ALA A 83 -6.77 -0.02 18.15
C ALA A 83 -6.80 0.23 19.67
N SER A 84 -5.69 0.70 20.24
CA SER A 84 -5.60 1.19 21.62
C SER A 84 -6.44 2.44 21.86
N VAL A 85 -6.37 3.45 20.99
CA VAL A 85 -7.13 4.70 21.10
C VAL A 85 -8.61 4.48 20.81
N TYR A 86 -8.94 3.58 19.87
CA TYR A 86 -10.35 3.21 19.62
C TYR A 86 -11.03 2.61 20.87
N LYS A 87 -10.29 1.82 21.66
CA LYS A 87 -10.81 1.28 22.93
C LYS A 87 -11.04 2.39 23.96
N GLN A 88 -10.07 3.30 24.09
CA GLN A 88 -10.14 4.41 25.05
C GLN A 88 -11.26 5.43 24.79
N LEU A 89 -11.70 5.59 23.54
CA LEU A 89 -12.79 6.51 23.17
C LEU A 89 -14.19 5.90 23.30
N LYS A 90 -14.28 4.58 23.53
CA LYS A 90 -15.55 3.85 23.62
C LYS A 90 -15.95 3.52 25.07
N ASP A 91 -15.01 3.67 26.00
CA ASP A 91 -15.23 3.67 27.44
C ASP A 91 -15.69 5.06 27.91
#